data_AF-A0A8S9RPW8-F1
#
_entry.id   AF-A0A8S9RPW8-F1
#
_cell.length_a   1.000
_cell.length_b   1.000
_cell.length_c   1.000
_cell.angle_alpha   90.00
_cell.angle_beta   90.00
_cell.angle_gamma   90.00
#
_symmetry.space_group_name_H-M   'P 1'
#
loop_
_entity.id
_entity.type
_entity.pdbx_description
1 polymer ?
#
loop_
_entity_poly.entity_id
_entity_poly.type
_entity_poly.pdbx_seq_one_letter_code
_entity_poly.pdbx_strand_id
1 'polypeptide(L)'
;MNGGGLRPNQAQRIRTYTKVQKRGSVGRSIDVTRYSGYEELRNDLARMFGIEGHLEDPQPSDWKLEYTDHENDILLVGDDPWE
;
A
#
# COMPACT_ATOMS: atom_id res chain seq x y z
N MET A 1 48.26 13.38 -3.51
CA MET A 1 47.24 13.99 -4.38
C MET A 1 46.07 13.03 -4.47
N ASN A 2 44.87 13.57 -4.30
CA ASN A 2 43.60 12.89 -4.02
C ASN A 2 43.13 11.94 -5.14
N GLY A 3 42.46 10.86 -4.73
CA GLY A 3 41.68 9.98 -5.60
C GLY A 3 40.45 9.45 -4.87
N GLY A 4 39.65 10.37 -4.30
CA GLY A 4 38.39 10.03 -3.64
C GLY A 4 37.36 9.57 -4.67
N GLY A 5 37.03 8.28 -4.66
CA GLY A 5 35.92 7.72 -5.41
C GLY A 5 34.60 8.26 -4.88
N LEU A 6 34.09 9.33 -5.48
CA LEU A 6 32.71 9.78 -5.30
C LEU A 6 31.80 8.71 -5.91
N ARG A 7 31.26 7.84 -5.04
CA ARG A 7 30.13 6.99 -5.41
C ARG A 7 29.03 7.94 -5.89
N PRO A 8 28.51 7.81 -7.12
CA PRO A 8 27.43 8.67 -7.56
C PRO A 8 26.31 8.50 -6.55
N ASN A 9 25.86 9.65 -6.03
CA ASN A 9 24.70 9.83 -5.18
C ASN A 9 23.67 8.76 -5.56
N GLN A 10 23.48 7.76 -4.71
CA GLN A 10 22.42 6.78 -4.90
C GLN A 10 21.14 7.59 -4.80
N ALA A 11 20.65 8.07 -5.95
CA ALA A 11 19.34 8.69 -6.07
C ALA A 11 18.43 7.80 -5.24
N GLN A 12 17.90 8.36 -4.15
CA GLN A 12 17.06 7.67 -3.19
C GLN A 12 16.06 6.88 -4.02
N ARG A 13 16.18 5.54 -4.03
CA ARG A 13 15.37 4.72 -4.93
C ARG A 13 13.93 4.99 -4.55
N ILE A 14 13.26 5.80 -5.36
CA ILE A 14 11.86 6.14 -5.14
C ILE A 14 11.13 4.82 -5.24
N ARG A 15 10.54 4.43 -4.12
CA ARG A 15 9.82 3.18 -4.03
C ARG A 15 8.46 3.42 -4.68
N THR A 16 8.31 2.95 -5.92
CA THR A 16 7.10 3.18 -6.72
C THR A 16 5.96 2.21 -6.41
N TYR A 17 6.18 1.25 -5.50
CA TYR A 17 5.18 0.24 -5.12
C TYR A 17 4.96 0.22 -3.61
N THR A 18 3.69 0.13 -3.22
CA THR A 18 3.20 0.01 -1.85
C THR A 18 3.18 -1.47 -1.43
N LYS A 19 3.66 -1.78 -0.22
CA LYS A 19 3.56 -3.14 0.34
C LYS A 19 2.15 -3.35 0.87
N VAL A 20 1.60 -4.52 0.64
CA VAL A 20 0.34 -4.94 1.25
C VAL A 20 0.54 -6.28 1.93
N GLN A 21 0.05 -6.39 3.15
CA GLN A 21 0.25 -7.54 4.01
C GLN A 21 -1.06 -7.96 4.65
N LYS A 22 -1.22 -9.27 4.81
CA LYS A 22 -2.29 -9.90 5.57
C LYS A 22 -1.69 -11.00 6.42
N ARG A 23 -2.04 -11.04 7.70
CA ARG A 23 -1.52 -12.07 8.62
C ARG A 23 -1.83 -13.47 8.09
N GLY A 24 -0.82 -14.33 8.07
CA GLY A 24 -0.93 -15.70 7.55
C GLY A 24 -0.95 -15.80 6.02
N SER A 25 -0.66 -14.71 5.30
CA SER A 25 -0.60 -14.69 3.83
C SER A 25 0.75 -14.17 3.35
N VAL A 26 1.12 -14.51 2.11
CA VAL A 26 2.33 -13.97 1.46
C VAL A 26 2.08 -12.52 1.05
N GLY A 27 2.98 -11.61 1.43
CA GLY A 27 2.87 -10.19 1.10
C GLY A 27 2.92 -9.91 -0.41
N ARG A 28 2.24 -8.85 -0.84
CA ARG A 28 2.19 -8.38 -2.23
C ARG A 28 2.75 -6.95 -2.33
N SER A 29 3.03 -6.51 -3.56
CA SER A 29 3.39 -5.13 -3.86
C SER A 29 2.52 -4.61 -4.98
N ILE A 30 1.90 -3.45 -4.79
CA ILE A 30 0.96 -2.82 -5.72
C ILE A 30 1.42 -1.43 -6.10
N ASP A 31 0.98 -0.94 -7.25
CA ASP A 31 1.14 0.44 -7.66
C ASP A 31 -0.21 1.14 -7.44
N VAL A 32 -0.31 1.92 -6.36
CA VAL A 32 -1.58 2.54 -5.92
C VAL A 32 -2.08 3.56 -6.94
N THR A 33 -1.19 4.15 -7.74
CA THR A 33 -1.53 5.15 -8.76
C THR A 33 -2.32 4.57 -9.94
N ARG A 34 -2.43 3.25 -10.03
CA ARG A 34 -3.21 2.57 -11.07
C ARG A 34 -4.69 2.49 -10.76
N TYR A 35 -5.09 2.71 -9.51
CA TYR A 35 -6.50 2.66 -9.11
C TYR A 35 -7.11 4.06 -9.20
N SER A 36 -8.38 4.10 -9.55
CA SER A 36 -9.20 5.31 -9.68
C SER A 36 -9.92 5.71 -8.39
N GLY A 37 -9.84 4.88 -7.35
CA GLY A 37 -10.53 5.10 -6.10
C GLY A 37 -10.35 3.96 -5.11
N TYR A 38 -10.80 4.19 -3.87
CA TYR A 38 -10.73 3.19 -2.81
C TYR A 38 -11.54 1.92 -3.09
N GLU A 39 -12.64 2.01 -3.85
CA GLU A 39 -13.45 0.86 -4.22
C GLU A 39 -12.63 -0.12 -5.09
N GLU A 40 -11.99 0.39 -6.14
CA GLU A 40 -11.16 -0.43 -7.03
C GLU A 40 -9.98 -1.05 -6.29
N LEU A 41 -9.32 -0.27 -5.42
CA LEU A 41 -8.25 -0.75 -4.55
C LEU A 41 -8.74 -1.90 -3.64
N ARG A 42 -9.87 -1.73 -2.95
CA ARG A 42 -10.40 -2.75 -2.02
C ARG A 42 -10.77 -4.03 -2.74
N ASN A 43 -11.44 -3.92 -3.90
CA ASN A 43 -11.84 -5.07 -4.70
C ASN A 43 -10.63 -5.89 -5.17
N ASP A 44 -9.58 -5.21 -5.67
CA ASP A 44 -8.36 -5.89 -6.14
C ASP A 44 -7.59 -6.54 -4.98
N LEU A 45 -7.46 -5.85 -3.84
CA LEU A 45 -6.85 -6.42 -2.64
C LEU A 45 -7.62 -7.62 -2.10
N ALA A 46 -8.95 -7.58 -2.12
CA ALA A 46 -9.78 -8.69 -1.69
C ALA A 46 -9.48 -9.95 -2.52
N ARG A 47 -9.38 -9.79 -3.85
CA ARG A 47 -9.00 -10.86 -4.78
C ARG A 47 -7.56 -11.34 -4.56
N MET A 48 -6.60 -10.43 -4.35
CA MET A 48 -5.20 -10.81 -4.12
C MET A 48 -5.00 -11.69 -2.89
N PHE A 49 -5.88 -11.56 -1.89
CA PHE A 49 -5.80 -12.26 -0.62
C PHE A 49 -6.90 -13.32 -0.39
N GLY A 50 -7.80 -13.53 -1.36
CA GLY A 50 -8.89 -14.50 -1.27
C GLY A 50 -9.90 -14.16 -0.17
N ILE A 51 -10.24 -12.88 -0.03
CA ILE A 51 -11.19 -12.34 0.95
C ILE A 51 -12.26 -11.46 0.29
N GLU A 52 -12.64 -11.79 -0.95
CA GLU A 52 -13.76 -11.16 -1.64
C GLU A 52 -15.03 -11.16 -0.77
N GLY A 53 -15.78 -10.06 -0.81
CA GLY A 53 -16.95 -9.81 0.02
C GLY A 53 -16.65 -9.32 1.44
N HIS A 54 -15.38 -9.29 1.87
CA HIS A 54 -15.01 -8.83 3.21
C HIS A 54 -14.44 -7.41 3.26
N LEU A 55 -13.72 -6.96 2.24
CA LEU A 55 -13.18 -5.60 2.20
C LEU A 55 -14.09 -4.62 1.45
N GLU A 56 -15.07 -5.12 0.70
CA GLU A 56 -15.81 -4.36 -0.31
C GLU A 56 -17.15 -3.81 0.23
N ASP A 57 -17.65 -4.37 1.34
CA ASP A 57 -18.99 -4.09 1.84
C ASP A 57 -19.01 -2.98 2.92
N PRO A 58 -19.91 -1.98 2.83
CA PRO A 58 -20.08 -0.94 3.84
C PRO A 58 -20.79 -1.41 5.13
N GLN A 59 -21.30 -2.65 5.21
CA GLN A 59 -21.71 -3.24 6.49
C GLN A 59 -20.51 -3.39 7.43
N PRO A 60 -20.74 -3.58 8.75
CA PRO A 60 -19.66 -3.87 9.68
C PRO A 60 -19.04 -5.22 9.34
N SER A 61 -18.08 -5.19 8.42
CA SER A 61 -17.11 -6.24 8.23
C SER A 61 -16.12 -6.19 9.38
N ASP A 62 -15.72 -7.34 9.89
CA ASP A 62 -14.62 -7.44 10.85
C ASP A 62 -13.26 -7.11 10.20
N TRP A 63 -13.23 -6.90 8.87
CA TRP A 63 -12.04 -6.55 8.13
C TRP A 63 -11.85 -5.04 8.04
N LYS A 64 -10.64 -4.59 8.36
CA LYS A 64 -10.21 -3.22 8.22
C LYS A 64 -8.99 -3.16 7.32
N LEU A 65 -8.97 -2.17 6.44
CA LEU A 65 -7.82 -1.84 5.62
C LEU A 65 -7.13 -0.62 6.23
N GLU A 66 -5.91 -0.80 6.69
CA GLU A 66 -5.10 0.23 7.35
C GLU A 66 -3.82 0.46 6.55
N TYR A 67 -3.28 1.68 6.59
CA TYR A 67 -1.98 2.02 6.01
C TYR A 67 -1.08 2.69 7.04
N THR A 68 0.23 2.56 6.83
CA THR A 68 1.24 3.28 7.59
C THR A 68 1.76 4.42 6.74
N ASP A 69 1.68 5.64 7.24
CA ASP A 69 2.16 6.82 6.53
C ASP A 69 3.69 7.02 6.72
N HIS A 70 4.16 8.21 6.39
CA HIS A 70 5.57 8.59 6.51
C HIS A 70 5.99 8.94 7.95
N GLU A 71 5.03 9.25 8.82
CA GLU A 71 5.22 9.52 10.25
C GLU A 71 5.20 8.22 11.08
N ASN A 72 4.87 7.08 10.45
CA ASN A 72 4.66 5.76 11.04
C ASN A 72 3.34 5.61 11.80
N ASP A 73 2.37 6.47 11.50
CA ASP A 73 1.03 6.37 12.07
C ASP A 73 0.19 5.36 11.28
N ILE A 74 -0.65 4.61 12.02
CA ILE A 74 -1.60 3.66 11.44
C ILE A 74 -2.92 4.40 11.21
N LEU A 75 -3.32 4.51 9.94
CA LEU A 75 -4.50 5.24 9.51
C LEU A 75 -5.46 4.31 8.78
N LEU A 76 -6.76 4.59 8.89
CA LEU A 76 -7.78 3.84 8.18
C LEU A 76 -7.82 4.27 6.71
N VAL A 77 -7.83 3.31 5.79
CA VAL A 77 -7.94 3.62 4.36
C VAL A 77 -9.37 4.05 4.04
N GLY A 78 -9.51 5.27 3.50
CA GLY A 78 -10.77 5.81 2.97
C GLY A 78 -11.34 7.01 3.69
N ASP A 79 -10.67 7.51 4.74
CA ASP A 79 -11.09 8.73 5.45
C ASP A 79 -10.70 10.00 4.68
N ASP A 80 -9.54 9.99 4.02
CA ASP A 80 -9.08 11.06 3.15
C ASP A 80 -9.68 10.92 1.73
N PRO A 81 -9.71 12.01 0.93
CA PRO A 81 -9.94 11.91 -0.50
C PRO A 81 -8.89 11.02 -1.18
N TRP A 82 -9.26 10.40 -2.31
CA TRP A 82 -8.37 9.49 -3.05
C TRP A 82 -7.13 10.15 -3.68
N GLU A 83 -7.21 11.44 -4.02
CA GLU A 83 -6.17 12.20 -4.74
C GLU A 83 -5.01 12.68 -3.84
#